data_AF-A0A1D9GAD7-F1
#
_entry.id   AF-A0A1D9GAD7-F1
#
_cell.length_a   1.000
_cell.length_b   1.000
_cell.length_c   1.000
_cell.angle_alpha   90.00
_cell.angle_beta   90.00
_cell.angle_gamma   90.00
#
_symmetry.space_group_name_H-M   'P 1'
#
loop_
_entity.id
_entity.type
_entity.pdbx_description
1 polymer ?
#
loop_
_entity_poly.entity_id
_entity_poly.type
_entity_poly.pdbx_seq_one_letter_code
_entity_poly.pdbx_strand_id
1 'polypeptide(L)'
;MQIIFREFNPFDLWIWIEFSTVPSYREKEYVEELFNSWFLLGKLGGFDAENLPVQEVGLEISYMEYDDRVPEKSLMALMHNQGEFEYEGTWGRCWFDLGTSDAIALDILINSLRQLAKEYVEIEKLIIGGENDDWPVHDRSKSLFYESNLN
;
A
#
# COMPACT_ATOMS: atom_id res chain seq x y z
N MET A 1 -3.59 -17.19 2.16
CA MET A 1 -2.71 -16.06 1.82
C MET A 1 -1.23 -16.31 2.13
N GLN A 2 -0.48 -16.76 1.11
CA GLN A 2 0.99 -16.72 1.05
C GLN A 2 1.47 -15.29 0.75
N ILE A 3 2.58 -14.85 1.37
CA ILE A 3 3.15 -13.50 1.16
C ILE A 3 4.54 -13.66 0.55
N ILE A 4 4.82 -12.93 -0.53
CA ILE A 4 6.07 -12.98 -1.27
C ILE A 4 6.57 -11.56 -1.51
N PHE A 5 7.86 -11.33 -1.27
CA PHE A 5 8.55 -10.12 -1.70
C PHE A 5 9.52 -10.49 -2.82
N ARG A 6 9.52 -9.72 -3.90
CA ARG A 6 10.51 -9.85 -4.99
C ARG A 6 10.75 -8.49 -5.62
N GLU A 7 11.98 -8.22 -6.05
CA GLU A 7 12.34 -7.02 -6.83
C GLU A 7 11.69 -5.73 -6.26
N PHE A 8 11.75 -5.57 -4.95
CA PHE A 8 11.08 -4.47 -4.26
C PHE A 8 11.77 -3.14 -4.59
N ASN A 9 10.98 -2.20 -5.13
CA ASN A 9 11.39 -0.82 -5.34
C ASN A 9 10.29 0.11 -4.78
N PRO A 10 10.54 0.88 -3.72
CA PRO A 10 9.50 1.71 -3.10
C PRO A 10 8.98 2.83 -4.02
N PHE A 11 9.76 3.26 -5.01
CA PHE A 11 9.38 4.32 -5.96
C PHE A 11 8.67 3.79 -7.21
N ASP A 12 8.65 2.47 -7.40
CA ASP A 12 8.05 1.81 -8.54
C ASP A 12 7.51 0.43 -8.10
N LEU A 13 6.56 0.45 -7.16
CA LEU A 13 6.11 -0.75 -6.48
C LEU A 13 4.82 -1.28 -7.10
N TRP A 14 4.90 -2.47 -7.68
CA TRP A 14 3.70 -3.25 -7.99
C TRP A 14 3.31 -4.16 -6.85
N ILE A 15 2.04 -4.14 -6.47
CA ILE A 15 1.45 -5.08 -5.51
C ILE A 15 0.43 -5.95 -6.25
N TRP A 16 0.57 -7.26 -6.12
CA TRP A 16 -0.24 -8.26 -6.82
C TRP A 16 -1.00 -9.12 -5.84
N ILE A 17 -2.24 -9.44 -6.18
CA ILE A 17 -3.16 -10.23 -5.38
C ILE A 17 -3.72 -11.35 -6.25
N GLU A 18 -3.55 -12.58 -5.81
CA GLU A 18 -4.18 -13.76 -6.41
C GLU A 18 -5.35 -14.19 -5.52
N PHE A 19 -6.55 -14.16 -6.10
CA PHE A 19 -7.78 -14.61 -5.47
C PHE A 19 -8.01 -16.11 -5.75
N SER A 20 -8.75 -16.81 -4.89
CA SER A 20 -9.07 -18.23 -5.13
C SER A 20 -10.01 -18.43 -6.33
N THR A 21 -10.84 -17.43 -6.62
CA THR A 21 -11.74 -17.36 -7.77
C THR A 21 -11.77 -15.94 -8.35
N VAL A 22 -12.41 -15.75 -9.52
CA VAL A 22 -12.53 -14.41 -10.11
C VAL A 22 -13.35 -13.53 -9.16
N PRO A 23 -12.80 -12.43 -8.62
CA PRO A 23 -13.48 -11.64 -7.61
C PRO A 23 -14.71 -10.93 -8.21
N SER A 24 -15.80 -10.95 -7.47
CA SER A 24 -17.00 -10.19 -7.76
C SER A 24 -16.75 -8.68 -7.64
N TYR A 25 -17.64 -7.88 -8.22
CA TYR A 25 -17.55 -6.42 -8.15
C TYR A 25 -17.45 -5.90 -6.70
N ARG A 26 -18.22 -6.47 -5.78
CA ARG A 26 -18.21 -6.06 -4.37
C ARG A 26 -16.91 -6.43 -3.65
N GLU A 27 -16.33 -7.59 -3.98
CA GLU A 27 -15.03 -7.99 -3.42
C GLU A 27 -13.91 -7.07 -3.91
N LYS A 28 -13.96 -6.65 -5.18
CA LYS A 28 -13.06 -5.63 -5.74
C LYS A 28 -13.19 -4.30 -5.00
N GLU A 29 -14.41 -3.83 -4.76
CA GLU A 29 -14.65 -2.60 -3.97
C GLU A 29 -14.02 -2.67 -2.58
N TYR A 30 -14.12 -3.81 -1.87
CA TYR A 30 -13.48 -3.96 -0.56
C TYR A 30 -11.96 -3.90 -0.63
N VAL A 31 -11.36 -4.52 -1.64
CA VAL A 31 -9.90 -4.49 -1.86
C VAL A 31 -9.45 -3.07 -2.19
N GLU A 32 -10.09 -2.44 -3.18
CA GLU A 32 -9.77 -1.08 -3.61
C GLU A 32 -9.91 -0.07 -2.48
N GLU A 33 -10.99 -0.12 -1.71
CA GLU A 33 -11.21 0.79 -0.59
C GLU A 33 -10.15 0.63 0.51
N LEU A 34 -9.70 -0.60 0.76
CA LEU A 34 -8.60 -0.85 1.71
C LEU A 34 -7.31 -0.18 1.22
N PHE A 35 -6.93 -0.36 -0.05
CA PHE A 35 -5.73 0.25 -0.60
C PHE A 35 -5.83 1.77 -0.70
N ASN A 36 -6.98 2.31 -1.11
CA ASN A 36 -7.22 3.75 -1.16
C ASN A 36 -7.11 4.39 0.24
N SER A 37 -7.67 3.74 1.26
CA SER A 37 -7.57 4.19 2.65
C SER A 37 -6.13 4.13 3.15
N TRP A 38 -5.42 3.02 2.88
CA TRP A 38 -4.02 2.85 3.24
C TRP A 38 -3.13 3.91 2.57
N PHE A 39 -3.29 4.12 1.26
CA PHE A 39 -2.57 5.14 0.51
C PHE A 39 -2.85 6.55 1.04
N LEU A 40 -4.12 6.87 1.33
CA LEU A 40 -4.49 8.18 1.87
C LEU A 40 -3.78 8.45 3.20
N LEU A 41 -3.71 7.48 4.10
CA LEU A 41 -2.97 7.60 5.36
C LEU A 41 -1.48 7.85 5.10
N GLY A 42 -0.87 7.10 4.18
CA GLY A 42 0.55 7.27 3.81
C GLY A 42 0.85 8.61 3.14
N LYS A 43 -0.05 9.10 2.29
CA LYS A 43 0.07 10.42 1.63
C LYS A 43 -0.04 11.58 2.61
N LEU A 44 -0.63 11.35 3.77
CA LEU A 44 -0.74 12.31 4.87
C LEU A 44 0.37 12.14 5.93
N GLY A 45 1.34 11.26 5.71
CA GLY A 45 2.45 11.03 6.65
C GLY A 45 2.13 10.10 7.81
N GLY A 46 1.05 9.33 7.73
CA GLY A 46 0.62 8.42 8.80
C GLY A 46 1.54 7.21 9.03
N PHE A 47 2.51 6.97 8.14
CA PHE A 47 3.49 5.89 8.24
C PHE A 47 4.91 6.44 8.42
N ASP A 48 5.06 7.26 9.47
CA ASP A 48 6.33 7.81 9.95
C ASP A 48 6.74 7.05 11.21
N ALA A 49 7.70 6.14 11.07
CA ALA A 49 8.22 5.32 12.16
C ALA A 49 9.12 6.11 13.13
N GLU A 50 9.60 7.30 12.72
CA GLU A 50 10.31 8.23 13.61
C GLU A 50 9.33 9.04 14.49
N ASN A 51 8.03 8.98 14.21
CA ASN A 51 6.99 9.68 14.93
C ASN A 51 5.87 8.74 15.43
N LEU A 52 6.24 7.76 16.27
CA LEU A 52 5.30 6.84 16.93
C LEU A 52 5.30 6.94 18.48
N PRO A 53 5.03 8.10 19.10
CA PRO A 53 5.18 8.27 20.56
C PRO A 53 4.34 7.30 21.40
N VAL A 54 3.10 7.02 20.97
CA VAL A 54 2.21 6.08 21.69
C VAL A 54 2.79 4.67 21.71
N GLN A 55 3.43 4.26 20.61
CA GLN A 55 4.09 2.96 20.51
C GLN A 55 5.32 2.90 21.42
N GLU A 56 6.08 3.98 21.52
CA GLU A 56 7.28 4.07 22.37
C GLU A 56 6.96 3.98 23.87
N VAL A 57 5.85 4.57 24.32
CA VAL A 57 5.41 4.50 25.72
C VAL A 57 5.02 3.08 26.16
N GLY A 58 4.56 2.24 25.22
CA GLY A 58 4.29 0.83 25.49
C GLY A 58 3.10 0.60 26.43
N LEU A 59 3.35 0.17 27.67
CA LEU A 59 2.27 -0.25 28.60
C LEU A 59 1.68 0.90 29.42
N GLU A 60 2.39 2.02 29.55
CA GLU A 60 1.98 3.15 30.39
C GLU A 60 1.28 4.26 29.58
N ILE A 61 0.37 3.87 28.68
CA ILE A 61 -0.36 4.81 27.82
C ILE A 61 -1.27 5.74 28.64
N SER A 62 -1.79 5.26 29.77
CA SER A 62 -2.67 6.05 30.63
C SER A 62 -1.98 7.33 31.10
N TYR A 63 -2.61 8.48 30.85
CA TYR A 63 -2.10 9.81 31.20
C TYR A 63 -0.80 10.22 30.48
N MET A 64 -0.45 9.57 29.38
CA MET A 64 0.61 10.04 28.50
C MET A 64 0.29 11.45 27.98
N GLU A 65 1.24 12.37 28.14
CA GLU A 65 1.22 13.65 27.43
C GLU A 65 1.74 13.41 26.02
N TYR A 66 0.93 13.70 25.00
CA TYR A 66 1.36 13.63 23.61
C TYR A 66 2.06 14.95 23.25
N ASP A 67 3.36 14.89 23.01
CA ASP A 67 4.15 16.06 22.67
C ASP A 67 4.15 16.29 21.16
N ASP A 68 3.45 17.34 20.71
CA ASP A 68 3.30 17.71 19.30
C ASP A 68 4.56 18.35 18.69
N ARG A 69 5.71 18.33 19.38
CA ARG A 69 7.00 18.77 18.83
C ARG A 69 7.48 17.77 17.78
N VAL A 70 6.83 17.77 16.62
CA VAL A 70 7.34 17.22 15.37
C VAL A 70 8.74 17.83 15.19
N PRO A 71 9.81 17.04 15.07
CA PRO A 71 11.13 17.59 14.87
C PRO A 71 11.07 18.53 13.65
N GLU A 72 11.42 19.81 13.81
CA GLU A 72 11.51 20.80 12.69
C GLU A 72 12.39 20.32 11.52
N LYS A 73 13.11 19.21 11.70
CA LYS A 73 14.02 18.57 10.76
C LYS A 73 13.60 17.17 10.31
N SER A 74 12.49 16.60 10.80
CA SER A 74 11.99 15.33 10.26
C SER A 74 11.36 15.62 8.90
N LEU A 75 11.92 15.02 7.85
CA LEU A 75 11.32 15.04 6.53
C LEU A 75 10.09 14.13 6.62
N MET A 76 8.88 14.67 6.42
CA MET A 76 7.66 13.86 6.46
C MET A 76 7.79 12.62 5.57
N ALA A 77 7.44 11.45 6.13
CA ALA A 77 7.46 10.16 5.45
C ALA A 77 6.18 9.99 4.59
N LEU A 78 6.22 10.44 3.33
CA LEU A 78 5.03 10.56 2.48
C LEU A 78 5.00 9.53 1.35
N MET A 79 3.83 8.95 1.10
CA MET A 79 3.54 8.31 -0.20
C MET A 79 3.23 9.36 -1.24
N HIS A 80 3.74 9.16 -2.46
CA HIS A 80 3.59 10.15 -3.52
C HIS A 80 2.40 9.85 -4.42
N ASN A 81 2.30 8.61 -4.92
CA ASN A 81 1.36 8.29 -5.99
C ASN A 81 0.82 6.86 -5.95
N GLN A 82 -0.35 6.67 -6.58
CA GLN A 82 -0.97 5.36 -6.79
C GLN A 82 -1.57 5.29 -8.20
N GLY A 83 -1.57 4.11 -8.80
CA GLY A 83 -2.24 3.82 -10.07
C GLY A 83 -3.70 3.40 -9.88
N GLU A 84 -4.36 3.08 -10.98
CA GLU A 84 -5.65 2.39 -10.94
C GLU A 84 -5.48 0.90 -10.65
N PHE A 85 -6.51 0.28 -10.06
CA PHE A 85 -6.56 -1.16 -9.90
C PHE A 85 -6.86 -1.84 -11.23
N GLU A 86 -6.04 -2.83 -11.56
CA GLU A 86 -6.20 -3.66 -12.76
C GLU A 86 -6.56 -5.08 -12.33
N TYR A 87 -7.44 -5.75 -13.08
CA TYR A 87 -7.83 -7.13 -12.82
C TYR A 87 -7.78 -7.99 -14.09
N GLU A 88 -7.20 -9.18 -13.98
CA GLU A 88 -7.17 -10.17 -15.05
C GLU A 88 -7.41 -11.58 -14.47
N GLY A 89 -8.56 -12.17 -14.79
CA GLY A 89 -8.96 -13.46 -14.22
C GLY A 89 -9.02 -13.44 -12.69
N THR A 90 -8.22 -14.27 -12.03
CA THR A 90 -8.09 -14.35 -10.57
C THR A 90 -7.03 -13.41 -10.01
N TRP A 91 -6.40 -12.57 -10.85
CA TRP A 91 -5.39 -11.62 -10.42
C TRP A 91 -5.95 -10.21 -10.34
N GLY A 92 -5.51 -9.48 -9.31
CA GLY A 92 -5.58 -8.04 -9.20
C GLY A 92 -4.19 -7.45 -9.00
N ARG A 93 -3.94 -6.25 -9.50
CA ARG A 93 -2.69 -5.51 -9.24
C ARG A 93 -2.94 -4.02 -9.14
N CYS A 94 -2.11 -3.35 -8.38
CA CYS A 94 -2.05 -1.89 -8.36
C CYS A 94 -0.60 -1.45 -8.14
N TRP A 95 -0.28 -0.28 -8.67
CA TRP A 95 1.03 0.32 -8.54
C TRP A 95 1.04 1.46 -7.54
N PHE A 96 2.17 1.62 -6.86
CA PHE A 96 2.39 2.65 -5.86
C PHE A 96 3.80 3.24 -5.96
N ASP A 97 3.90 4.54 -5.73
CA ASP A 97 5.12 5.22 -5.30
C ASP A 97 4.97 5.52 -3.80
N LEU A 98 5.62 4.69 -2.98
CA LEU A 98 5.61 4.80 -1.52
C LEU A 98 6.40 6.01 -1.02
N GLY A 99 7.16 6.68 -1.89
CA GLY A 99 7.98 7.83 -1.55
C GLY A 99 8.92 7.54 -0.38
N THR A 100 8.77 8.31 0.69
CA THR A 100 9.58 8.20 1.92
C THR A 100 8.84 7.51 3.06
N SER A 101 7.65 6.94 2.85
CA SER A 101 6.94 6.20 3.89
C SER A 101 7.73 5.00 4.41
N ASP A 102 7.66 4.77 5.73
CA ASP A 102 8.40 3.70 6.38
C ASP A 102 7.78 2.32 6.16
N ALA A 103 8.59 1.27 6.39
CA ALA A 103 8.19 -0.13 6.22
C ALA A 103 6.95 -0.54 7.03
N ILE A 104 6.61 0.18 8.11
CA ILE A 104 5.39 -0.04 8.90
C ILE A 104 4.12 0.02 8.03
N ALA A 105 4.15 0.81 6.96
CA ALA A 105 3.07 0.88 5.98
C ALA A 105 2.73 -0.52 5.41
N LEU A 106 3.76 -1.31 5.08
CA LEU A 106 3.58 -2.64 4.49
C LEU A 106 3.05 -3.65 5.51
N ASP A 107 3.52 -3.60 6.75
CA ASP A 107 2.98 -4.45 7.82
C ASP A 107 1.50 -4.18 8.08
N ILE A 108 1.10 -2.90 8.13
CA ILE A 108 -0.30 -2.49 8.30
C ILE A 108 -1.16 -3.01 7.13
N LEU A 109 -0.69 -2.84 5.89
CA LEU A 109 -1.39 -3.32 4.71
C LEU A 109 -1.55 -4.85 4.73
N ILE A 110 -0.47 -5.59 5.00
CA ILE A 110 -0.48 -7.06 5.05
C ILE A 110 -1.44 -7.56 6.12
N ASN A 111 -1.42 -6.98 7.32
CA ASN A 111 -2.31 -7.37 8.40
C ASN A 111 -3.78 -7.08 8.08
N SER A 112 -4.04 -5.93 7.45
CA SER A 112 -5.39 -5.58 7.00
C SER A 112 -5.89 -6.52 5.90
N LEU A 113 -5.03 -6.87 4.93
CA LEU A 113 -5.34 -7.85 3.89
C LEU A 113 -5.58 -9.25 4.46
N ARG A 114 -4.86 -9.67 5.51
CA ARG A 114 -5.14 -10.95 6.19
C ARG A 114 -6.55 -10.99 6.77
N GLN A 115 -6.97 -9.90 7.41
CA GLN A 115 -8.31 -9.82 7.98
C GLN A 115 -9.38 -9.72 6.89
N LEU A 116 -9.13 -8.94 5.84
CA LEU A 116 -9.99 -8.86 4.66
C LEU A 116 -10.14 -10.23 3.98
N ALA A 117 -9.02 -10.96 3.86
CA ALA A 117 -8.96 -12.29 3.27
C ALA A 117 -9.82 -13.32 4.00
N LYS A 118 -9.98 -13.14 5.32
CA LYS A 118 -10.72 -14.04 6.19
C LYS A 118 -12.23 -13.81 6.13
N GLU A 119 -12.67 -12.56 5.97
CA GLU A 119 -14.07 -12.18 6.17
C GLU A 119 -14.81 -11.81 4.87
N TYR A 120 -14.10 -11.37 3.83
CA TYR A 120 -14.74 -10.73 2.67
C TYR A 120 -14.40 -11.35 1.31
N VAL A 121 -13.15 -11.74 1.06
CA VAL A 121 -12.72 -12.31 -0.23
C VAL A 121 -11.53 -13.24 -0.02
N GLU A 122 -11.54 -14.43 -0.59
CA GLU A 122 -10.45 -15.39 -0.36
C GLU A 122 -9.21 -15.03 -1.20
N ILE A 123 -8.11 -14.70 -0.50
CA ILE A 123 -6.81 -14.35 -1.11
C ILE A 123 -5.81 -15.50 -0.90
N GLU A 124 -5.35 -16.05 -2.00
CA GLU A 124 -4.36 -17.13 -2.04
C GLU A 124 -2.95 -16.58 -1.89
N LYS A 125 -2.60 -15.54 -2.64
CA LYS A 125 -1.24 -15.00 -2.70
C LYS A 125 -1.23 -13.47 -2.72
N LEU A 126 -0.27 -12.89 -2.01
CA LEU A 126 0.08 -11.48 -2.05
C LEU A 126 1.55 -11.38 -2.46
N ILE A 127 1.84 -10.64 -3.52
CA ILE A 127 3.21 -10.38 -3.98
C ILE A 127 3.49 -8.87 -3.90
N ILE A 128 4.59 -8.51 -3.26
CA ILE A 128 5.05 -7.14 -3.09
C ILE A 128 6.34 -6.97 -3.91
N GLY A 129 6.21 -6.28 -5.04
CA GLY A 129 7.26 -5.98 -6.01
C GLY A 129 7.36 -6.95 -7.18
N GLY A 130 8.25 -6.57 -8.12
CA GLY A 130 8.49 -7.25 -9.38
C GLY A 130 7.30 -7.32 -10.32
N GLU A 131 7.48 -8.04 -11.41
CA GLU A 131 6.48 -8.22 -12.46
C GLU A 131 6.09 -9.69 -12.63
N ASN A 132 4.84 -9.94 -13.04
CA ASN A 132 4.41 -11.26 -13.47
C ASN A 132 4.79 -11.46 -14.94
N ASP A 133 5.59 -12.49 -15.24
CA ASP A 133 6.00 -12.81 -16.62
C ASP A 133 4.80 -13.06 -17.55
N ASP A 134 3.72 -13.62 -16.99
CA ASP A 134 2.47 -13.95 -17.67
C ASP A 134 1.51 -12.76 -17.81
N TRP A 135 1.69 -11.71 -17.00
CA TRP A 135 0.92 -10.47 -17.09
C TRP A 135 1.86 -9.26 -16.99
N PRO A 136 2.54 -8.88 -18.10
CA PRO A 136 3.52 -7.81 -18.07
C PRO A 136 2.87 -6.46 -17.81
N VAL A 137 3.67 -5.53 -17.30
CA VAL A 137 3.23 -4.15 -17.07
C VAL A 137 3.51 -3.33 -18.34
N HIS A 138 2.54 -2.52 -18.76
CA HIS A 138 2.78 -1.62 -19.90
C HIS A 138 3.57 -0.40 -19.45
N ASP A 139 4.54 0.01 -20.27
CA ASP A 139 5.51 1.07 -19.99
C ASP A 139 4.80 2.41 -19.69
N ARG A 140 4.70 2.74 -18.39
CA ARG A 140 4.00 3.92 -17.87
C ARG A 140 4.70 5.23 -18.20
N SER A 141 5.95 5.17 -18.68
CA SER A 141 6.68 6.35 -19.16
C SER A 141 5.93 7.09 -20.26
N LYS A 142 5.05 6.46 -21.04
CA LYS A 142 4.24 7.18 -22.04
C LYS A 142 3.02 7.88 -21.45
N SER A 143 2.46 7.39 -20.35
CA SER A 143 1.22 7.90 -19.75
C SER A 143 1.48 9.20 -18.96
N LEU A 144 2.53 9.24 -18.15
CA LEU A 144 2.93 10.43 -17.39
C LEU A 144 3.31 11.62 -18.30
N PHE A 145 3.93 11.33 -19.45
CA PHE A 145 4.26 12.36 -20.45
C PHE A 145 3.03 12.93 -21.15
N TYR A 146 1.94 12.16 -21.27
CA TYR A 146 0.71 12.64 -21.89
C TYR A 146 -0.02 13.62 -20.95
N GLU A 147 -0.06 13.32 -19.66
CA GLU A 147 -0.69 14.18 -18.65
C GLU A 147 0.10 15.48 -18.40
N SER A 148 1.44 15.44 -18.47
CA SER A 148 2.26 16.66 -18.35
C SER A 148 2.15 17.62 -19.53
N ASN A 149 1.64 17.17 -20.69
CA ASN A 149 1.43 18.01 -21.88
C ASN A 149 0.00 18.56 -21.98
N LEU A 150 -0.88 18.22 -21.04
CA LEU A 150 -2.27 18.69 -20.97
C LEU A 150 -2.48 19.78 -19.91
N ASN A 151 -1.42 20.18 -19.18
CA ASN A 151 -1.41 21.29 -18.23
C ASN A 151 -0.60 22.48 -18.75
#